data_AF-F8L001-F1
#
_entry.id   AF-F8L001-F1
#
_cell.length_a   1.000
_cell.length_b   1.000
_cell.length_c   1.000
_cell.angle_alpha   90.00
_cell.angle_beta   90.00
_cell.angle_gamma   90.00
#
_symmetry.space_group_name_H-M   'P 1'
#
loop_
_entity.id
_entity.type
_entity.pdbx_description
1 polymer ?
#
loop_
_entity_poly.entity_id
_entity_poly.type
_entity_poly.pdbx_seq_one_letter_code
_entity_poly.pdbx_strand_id
1 'polypeptide(L)'
;MDIATLITKILTSVAFDFMRCDRVEIGCNKANVKSKKVIEKCQFILEGEIRNYFTNPTSEMLNNRYSSERTFLLYGLVVEDLSELSRYLEIKKHIKIVC
;
A
#
# COMPACT_ATOMS: atom_id res chain seq x y z
N MET A 1 8.53 -12.78 -6.18
CA MET A 1 7.62 -11.72 -5.70
C MET A 1 6.90 -12.27 -4.48
N ASP A 2 6.89 -11.58 -3.34
CA ASP A 2 6.14 -12.04 -2.16
C ASP A 2 4.63 -11.88 -2.35
N ILE A 3 3.84 -12.67 -1.60
CA ILE A 3 2.38 -12.73 -1.79
C ILE A 3 1.70 -11.39 -1.52
N ALA A 4 2.20 -10.60 -0.56
CA ALA A 4 1.66 -9.28 -0.26
C ALA A 4 1.87 -8.33 -1.45
N THR A 5 3.07 -8.29 -2.03
CA THR A 5 3.37 -7.51 -3.25
C THR A 5 2.47 -7.91 -4.42
N LEU A 6 2.25 -9.22 -4.61
CA LEU A 6 1.35 -9.71 -5.66
C LEU A 6 -0.10 -9.24 -5.43
N ILE A 7 -0.64 -9.43 -4.23
CA ILE A 7 -2.01 -9.02 -3.89
C ILE A 7 -2.18 -7.51 -4.05
N THR A 8 -1.22 -6.70 -3.56
CA THR A 8 -1.27 -5.25 -3.71
C THR A 8 -1.34 -4.86 -5.19
N LYS A 9 -0.51 -5.44 -6.07
CA LYS A 9 -0.58 -5.16 -7.52
C LYS A 9 -1.94 -5.52 -8.13
N ILE A 10 -2.50 -6.67 -7.75
CA ILE A 10 -3.81 -7.12 -8.26
C ILE A 10 -4.91 -6.15 -7.81
N LEU A 11 -4.96 -5.79 -6.52
CA LEU A 11 -5.97 -4.87 -6.00
C LEU A 11 -5.84 -3.48 -6.61
N THR A 12 -4.62 -2.98 -6.83
CA THR A 12 -4.38 -1.73 -7.54
C THR A 12 -4.93 -1.79 -8.97
N SER A 13 -4.71 -2.90 -9.69
CA SER A 13 -5.27 -3.06 -11.04
C SER A 13 -6.79 -3.14 -11.03
N VAL A 14 -7.40 -3.84 -10.08
CA VAL A 14 -8.86 -3.85 -9.92
C VAL A 14 -9.39 -2.45 -9.65
N ALA A 15 -8.75 -1.67 -8.77
CA ALA A 15 -9.19 -0.33 -8.43
C ALA A 15 -9.21 0.61 -9.66
N PHE A 16 -8.14 0.64 -10.45
CA PHE A 16 -8.07 1.51 -11.63
C PHE A 16 -8.85 0.96 -12.83
N ASP A 17 -8.74 -0.32 -13.14
CA ASP A 17 -9.27 -0.89 -14.39
C ASP A 17 -10.75 -1.26 -14.29
N PHE A 18 -11.20 -1.75 -13.13
CA PHE A 18 -12.58 -2.18 -12.91
C PHE A 18 -13.40 -1.13 -12.17
N MET A 19 -12.90 -0.66 -11.02
CA MET A 19 -13.62 0.33 -10.21
C MET A 19 -13.50 1.75 -10.77
N ARG A 20 -12.60 1.98 -11.74
CA ARG A 20 -12.35 3.30 -12.36
C ARG A 20 -12.00 4.37 -11.31
N CYS A 21 -11.28 3.98 -10.27
CA CYS A 21 -10.79 4.92 -9.28
C CYS A 21 -9.83 5.92 -9.94
N ASP A 22 -9.93 7.19 -9.55
CA ASP A 22 -8.99 8.25 -9.95
C ASP A 22 -7.67 8.14 -9.16
N ARG A 23 -7.77 7.59 -7.94
CA ARG A 23 -6.68 7.48 -6.98
C ARG A 23 -6.81 6.23 -6.12
N VAL A 24 -5.67 5.63 -5.78
CA VAL A 24 -5.56 4.57 -4.77
C VAL A 24 -4.57 5.03 -3.70
N GLU A 25 -5.00 4.96 -2.44
CA GLU A 25 -4.12 5.20 -1.31
C GLU A 25 -3.84 3.91 -0.54
N ILE A 26 -2.66 3.86 0.05
CA ILE A 26 -2.24 2.78 0.94
C ILE A 26 -1.34 3.36 2.01
N GLY A 27 -1.35 2.78 3.20
CA GLY A 27 -0.41 3.19 4.21
C GLY A 27 -0.16 2.15 5.28
N CYS A 28 0.84 2.42 6.10
CA CYS A 28 1.21 1.56 7.21
C CYS A 28 1.76 2.36 8.36
N ASN A 29 1.78 1.75 9.54
CA ASN A 29 2.55 2.28 10.66
C ASN A 29 4.04 2.41 10.28
N LYS A 30 4.68 3.52 10.65
CA LYS A 30 6.08 3.83 10.31
C LYS A 30 7.07 2.77 10.82
N ALA A 31 6.76 2.08 11.92
CA ALA A 31 7.58 0.98 12.43
C ALA A 31 7.45 -0.32 11.61
N ASN A 32 6.42 -0.44 10.75
CA ASN A 32 6.22 -1.63 9.92
C ASN A 32 7.06 -1.57 8.63
N VAL A 33 8.37 -1.80 8.81
CA VAL A 33 9.35 -1.80 7.71
C VAL A 33 9.01 -2.84 6.62
N LYS A 34 8.36 -3.95 6.97
CA LYS A 34 8.00 -5.00 6.00
C LYS A 34 6.91 -4.52 5.04
N SER A 35 5.81 -3.97 5.56
CA SER A 35 4.74 -3.42 4.74
C SER A 35 5.19 -2.19 3.95
N LYS A 36 5.99 -1.30 4.56
CA LYS A 36 6.62 -0.17 3.86
C LYS A 36 7.35 -0.63 2.60
N LYS A 37 8.19 -1.66 2.71
CA LYS A 37 8.92 -2.23 1.55
C LYS A 37 7.99 -2.81 0.48
N VAL A 38 6.85 -3.38 0.86
CA VAL A 38 5.86 -3.88 -0.11
C VAL A 38 5.25 -2.72 -0.90
N ILE A 39 4.83 -1.66 -0.20
CA ILE A 39 4.26 -0.45 -0.80
C ILE A 39 5.26 0.18 -1.79
N GLU A 40 6.50 0.34 -1.37
CA GLU A 40 7.58 0.91 -2.21
C GLU A 40 7.91 0.02 -3.42
N LYS A 41 7.90 -1.32 -3.27
CA LYS A 41 8.07 -2.25 -4.40
C LYS A 41 6.92 -2.16 -5.43
N CYS A 42 5.72 -1.80 -4.97
CA CYS A 42 4.57 -1.51 -5.80
C CYS A 42 4.56 -0.07 -6.33
N GLN A 43 5.63 0.70 -6.07
CA GLN A 43 5.87 2.04 -6.61
C GLN A 43 4.84 3.10 -6.21
N PHE A 44 4.09 2.87 -5.14
CA PHE A 44 3.30 3.93 -4.53
C PHE A 44 4.21 5.05 -4.01
N ILE A 45 3.77 6.29 -4.17
CA ILE A 45 4.54 7.49 -3.85
C ILE A 45 4.24 7.91 -2.41
N LEU A 46 5.27 8.17 -1.60
CA LEU A 46 5.07 8.69 -0.24
C LEU A 46 4.59 10.14 -0.32
N GLU A 47 3.45 10.43 0.29
CA GLU A 47 2.84 11.77 0.26
C GLU A 47 2.92 12.49 1.60
N GLY A 48 3.06 11.73 2.69
CA GLY A 48 3.21 12.35 4.00
C GLY A 48 3.27 11.37 5.16
N GLU A 49 3.51 11.96 6.33
CA GLU A 49 3.50 11.28 7.61
C GLU A 49 2.44 11.92 8.51
N ILE A 50 1.50 11.11 9.00
CA ILE A 50 0.44 11.55 9.92
C ILE A 50 0.84 11.16 11.33
N ARG A 51 1.23 12.15 12.14
CA ARG A 51 1.61 11.95 13.54
C ARG A 51 0.38 11.63 14.39
N ASN A 52 0.55 10.77 15.39
CA ASN A 52 -0.52 10.38 16.33
C ASN A 52 -1.77 9.78 15.67
N TYR A 53 -1.64 9.18 14.48
CA TYR A 53 -2.75 8.56 13.75
C TYR A 53 -3.30 7.32 14.48
N PHE A 54 -2.40 6.50 15.02
CA PHE A 54 -2.78 5.33 15.80
C PHE A 54 -3.03 5.71 17.26
N THR A 55 -3.89 4.96 17.95
CA THR A 55 -4.08 5.07 19.41
C THR A 55 -2.80 4.64 20.14
N ASN A 56 -2.57 5.19 21.34
CA ASN A 56 -1.52 4.67 22.22
C ASN A 56 -1.78 3.17 22.50
N PRO A 57 -0.76 2.30 22.36
CA PRO A 57 -0.93 0.88 22.68
C PRO A 57 -1.16 0.69 24.17
N THR A 58 -1.97 -0.31 24.53
CA THR A 58 -2.13 -0.74 25.93
C THR A 58 -0.87 -1.47 26.42
N SER A 59 -0.72 -1.62 27.73
CA SER A 59 0.37 -2.42 28.32
C SER A 59 0.39 -3.85 27.80
N GLU A 60 -0.80 -4.46 27.58
CA GLU A 60 -0.91 -5.79 27.00
C GLU A 60 -0.37 -5.86 25.56
N MET A 61 -0.65 -4.86 24.73
CA MET A 61 -0.12 -4.80 23.36
C MET A 61 1.41 -4.68 23.36
N LEU A 62 1.96 -3.84 24.24
CA LEU A 62 3.41 -3.69 24.39
C LEU A 62 4.07 -5.01 24.84
N ASN A 63 3.44 -5.73 25.78
CA ASN A 63 3.90 -7.06 26.21
C ASN A 63 3.88 -8.07 25.05
N ASN A 64 2.94 -7.92 24.12
CA ASN A 64 2.88 -8.68 22.87
C ASN A 64 3.74 -8.10 21.73
N ARG A 65 4.71 -7.23 22.05
CA ARG A 65 5.70 -6.64 21.13
C ARG A 65 5.12 -5.77 20.02
N TYR A 66 3.95 -5.18 20.23
CA TYR A 66 3.44 -4.13 19.35
C TYR A 66 4.33 -2.89 19.48
N SER A 67 4.48 -2.15 18.38
CA SER A 67 5.24 -0.89 18.40
C SER A 67 4.45 0.21 19.10
N SER A 68 5.17 1.09 19.80
CA SER A 68 4.65 2.36 20.31
C SER A 68 4.67 3.49 19.27
N GLU A 69 5.21 3.25 18.07
CA GLU A 69 5.15 4.19 16.96
C GLU A 69 3.69 4.44 16.57
N ARG A 70 3.32 5.70 16.38
CA ARG A 70 1.96 6.14 16.08
C ARG A 70 1.84 6.93 14.78
N THR A 71 2.96 7.09 14.08
CA THR A 71 3.03 7.76 12.79
C THR A 71 2.54 6.82 11.70
N PHE A 72 1.55 7.26 10.94
CA PHE A 72 1.08 6.59 9.73
C PHE A 72 1.79 7.18 8.52
N LEU A 73 2.37 6.31 7.69
CA LEU A 73 2.92 6.70 6.40
C LEU A 73 1.81 6.57 5.37
N LEU A 74 1.44 7.67 4.72
CA LEU A 74 0.45 7.69 3.65
C LEU A 74 1.14 7.71 2.29
N TYR A 75 0.74 6.79 1.43
CA TYR A 75 1.20 6.70 0.06
C TYR A 75 0.02 6.74 -0.91
N GLY A 76 0.26 7.24 -2.12
CA GLY A 76 -0.73 7.38 -3.17
C GLY A 76 -0.23 6.92 -4.53
N LEU A 77 -1.18 6.57 -5.39
CA LEU A 77 -1.07 6.52 -6.84
C LEU A 77 -2.30 7.18 -7.44
N VAL A 78 -2.11 7.98 -8.48
CA VAL A 78 -3.19 8.51 -9.33
C VAL A 78 -3.18 7.84 -10.70
N VAL A 79 -4.26 7.97 -11.46
CA VAL A 79 -4.40 7.31 -12.77
C VAL A 79 -3.30 7.75 -13.75
N GLU A 80 -2.80 8.99 -13.62
CA GLU A 80 -1.70 9.54 -14.41
C GLU A 80 -0.36 8.82 -14.15
N ASP A 81 -0.17 8.27 -12.95
CA ASP A 81 1.06 7.55 -12.60
C ASP A 81 1.17 6.21 -13.37
N LEU A 82 0.04 5.68 -13.88
CA LEU A 82 -0.02 4.34 -14.47
C LEU A 82 0.81 4.20 -15.75
N SER A 83 1.07 5.28 -16.49
CA SER A 83 1.91 5.24 -17.70
C SER A 83 3.38 4.92 -17.40
N GLU A 84 3.84 5.32 -16.22
CA GLU A 84 5.25 5.17 -15.79
C GLU A 84 5.50 3.84 -15.06
N LEU A 85 4.44 3.14 -14.66
CA LEU A 85 4.52 1.88 -13.94
C LEU A 85 4.75 0.70 -14.90
N SER A 86 5.99 0.56 -15.37
CA SER A 86 6.44 -0.58 -16.20
C SER A 86 6.02 -1.96 -15.67
N ARG A 87 5.93 -2.13 -14.34
CA ARG A 87 5.47 -3.37 -13.68
C ARG A 87 3.96 -3.51 -13.51
N TYR A 88 3.20 -2.43 -13.62
CA TYR A 88 1.73 -2.48 -13.66
C TYR A 88 1.25 -3.12 -14.96
N LEU A 89 1.93 -2.85 -16.08
CA LEU A 89 1.67 -3.50 -17.35
C LEU A 89 2.00 -5.00 -17.35
N GLU A 90 2.94 -5.43 -16.50
CA GLU A 90 3.31 -6.84 -16.37
C GLU A 90 2.20 -7.66 -15.72
N ILE A 91 1.61 -7.19 -14.61
CA ILE A 91 0.56 -7.95 -13.91
C ILE A 91 -0.68 -8.13 -14.79
N LYS A 92 -1.00 -7.13 -15.64
CA LYS A 92 -2.08 -7.18 -16.63
C LYS A 92 -1.97 -8.33 -17.63
N LYS A 93 -0.78 -8.87 -17.86
CA LYS A 93 -0.59 -10.06 -18.72
C LYS A 93 -1.05 -11.36 -18.04
N HIS A 94 -1.16 -11.35 -16.72
CA HIS A 94 -1.42 -12.53 -15.90
C HIS A 94 -2.80 -12.51 -15.25
N ILE A 95 -3.51 -11.38 -15.28
CA ILE A 95 -4.84 -11.24 -14.69
C ILE A 95 -5.84 -10.85 -15.76
N LYS A 96 -6.96 -11.56 -15.78
CA LYS A 96 -8.14 -11.19 -16.54
C LYS A 96 -9.23 -10.81 -15.55
N ILE A 97 -9.56 -9.53 -15.48
CA ILE A 97 -10.72 -9.08 -14.72
C ILE A 97 -11.96 -9.40 -15.57
N VAL A 98 -12.82 -10.27 -15.06
CA VAL A 98 -14.08 -10.65 -15.73
C VAL A 98 -15.20 -9.90 -15.03
N CYS A 99 -15.92 -9.10 -15.81
CA CYS A 99 -17.09 -8.32 -15.38
C CYS A 99 -18.37 -9.00 -15.84
#